data_AF-A0A192A7R3-F1
#
_entry.id   AF-A0A192A7R3-F1
#
_cell.length_a   1.000
_cell.length_b   1.000
_cell.length_c   1.000
_cell.angle_alpha   90.00
_cell.angle_beta   90.00
_cell.angle_gamma   90.00
#
_symmetry.space_group_name_H-M   'P 1'
#
loop_
_entity.id
_entity.type
_entity.pdbx_description
1 polymer ?
#
loop_
_entity_poly.entity_id
_entity_poly.type
_entity_poly.pdbx_seq_one_letter_code
_entity_poly.pdbx_strand_id
1 'polypeptide(L)'
;MTSTIKASLLLLTMLAFCQAAHAAITTSIDGGTSYIHLGTLTAKECKAVLESPVSASQQFAFDGRILVPDASICHDGIKLAFVRKEAVVRTTKDGVTTWPLGKKDCTKVATRMLETHRPVQVNGTNVTSPELVEATCSKLSNAVTVPL
;
A
#
# COMPACT_ATOMS: atom_id res chain seq x y z
N MET A 1 -17.56 -5.48 -31.41
CA MET A 1 -17.38 -4.76 -30.13
C MET A 1 -16.27 -5.44 -29.31
N THR A 2 -14.99 -5.22 -29.64
CA THR A 2 -13.84 -5.94 -29.04
C THR A 2 -12.66 -5.03 -28.70
N SER A 3 -12.81 -3.71 -28.91
CA SER A 3 -11.75 -2.72 -28.74
C SER A 3 -11.73 -2.05 -27.36
N THR A 4 -12.90 -1.89 -26.71
CA THR A 4 -13.04 -1.22 -25.41
C THR A 4 -12.50 -2.01 -24.22
N ILE A 5 -12.60 -3.34 -24.24
CA ILE A 5 -12.14 -4.21 -23.13
C ILE A 5 -10.61 -4.19 -22.98
N LYS A 6 -9.88 -4.12 -24.09
CA LYS A 6 -8.40 -4.02 -24.08
C LYS A 6 -7.93 -2.68 -23.52
N ALA A 7 -8.63 -1.59 -23.86
CA ALA A 7 -8.31 -0.26 -23.33
C ALA A 7 -8.57 -0.16 -21.82
N SER A 8 -9.65 -0.78 -21.31
CA SER A 8 -9.96 -0.80 -19.87
C SER A 8 -9.01 -1.66 -19.05
N LEU A 9 -8.55 -2.81 -19.58
CA LEU A 9 -7.54 -3.65 -18.92
C LEU A 9 -6.17 -2.97 -18.87
N LEU A 10 -5.81 -2.26 -19.94
CA LEU A 10 -4.60 -1.42 -19.99
C LEU A 10 -4.72 -0.24 -19.03
N LEU A 11 -5.92 0.32 -18.86
CA LEU A 11 -6.19 1.35 -17.89
C LEU A 11 -6.02 0.82 -16.47
N LEU A 12 -6.48 -0.40 -16.15
CA LEU A 12 -6.32 -1.03 -14.84
C LEU A 12 -4.87 -1.36 -14.50
N THR A 13 -4.06 -1.79 -15.47
CA THR A 13 -2.61 -1.95 -15.26
C THR A 13 -1.92 -0.59 -15.15
N MET A 14 -2.30 0.41 -15.95
CA MET A 14 -1.79 1.77 -15.81
C MET A 14 -2.26 2.46 -14.52
N LEU A 15 -3.46 2.18 -14.02
CA LEU A 15 -4.00 2.65 -12.73
C LEU A 15 -3.31 1.91 -11.59
N ALA A 16 -3.00 0.61 -11.70
CA ALA A 16 -2.15 -0.08 -10.72
C ALA A 16 -0.73 0.52 -10.64
N PHE A 17 -0.22 1.07 -11.75
CA PHE A 17 1.04 1.80 -11.81
C PHE A 17 0.93 3.30 -11.43
N CYS A 18 -0.19 3.99 -11.73
CA CYS A 18 -0.40 5.42 -11.48
C CYS A 18 -1.08 5.75 -10.14
N GLN A 19 -1.87 4.83 -9.57
CA GLN A 19 -2.52 5.02 -8.26
C GLN A 19 -1.54 4.93 -7.09
N ALA A 20 -0.26 4.69 -7.39
CA ALA A 20 0.81 4.78 -6.42
C ALA A 20 0.99 6.17 -5.81
N ALA A 21 0.55 7.23 -6.49
CA ALA A 21 0.74 8.61 -6.08
C ALA A 21 -0.29 9.12 -5.04
N HIS A 22 -1.47 8.47 -4.92
CA HIS A 22 -2.57 8.95 -4.06
C HIS A 22 -3.04 7.92 -3.02
N ALA A 23 -2.37 6.77 -2.93
CA ALA A 23 -2.75 5.74 -1.99
C ALA A 23 -2.51 6.21 -0.54
N ALA A 24 -3.58 6.30 0.25
CA ALA A 24 -3.45 6.33 1.69
C ALA A 24 -2.82 4.99 2.13
N ILE A 25 -1.77 5.05 2.93
CA ILE A 25 -1.12 3.87 3.49
C ILE A 25 -1.70 3.68 4.89
N THR A 26 -2.36 2.55 5.16
CA THR A 26 -2.76 2.22 6.53
C THR A 26 -2.19 0.86 6.94
N THR A 27 -1.73 0.79 8.18
CA THR A 27 -1.24 -0.44 8.80
C THR A 27 -2.41 -1.22 9.37
N SER A 28 -2.48 -2.53 9.14
CA SER A 28 -3.39 -3.40 9.90
C SER A 28 -3.07 -3.32 11.39
N ILE A 29 -4.11 -3.30 12.23
CA ILE A 29 -4.01 -3.36 13.68
C ILE A 29 -3.56 -4.77 14.13
N ASP A 30 -3.89 -5.79 13.33
CA ASP A 30 -3.69 -7.20 13.67
C ASP A 30 -2.35 -7.79 13.23
N GLY A 31 -1.44 -6.95 12.72
CA GLY A 31 -0.05 -7.35 12.60
C GLY A 31 0.28 -8.28 11.43
N GLY A 32 1.05 -7.76 10.45
CA GLY A 32 1.68 -8.58 9.41
C GLY A 32 1.07 -8.44 8.02
N THR A 33 0.10 -7.54 7.83
CA THR A 33 -0.43 -7.21 6.51
C THR A 33 -0.53 -5.70 6.29
N SER A 34 -0.20 -5.32 5.06
CA SER A 34 0.12 -3.97 4.64
C SER A 34 -0.82 -3.62 3.50
N TYR A 35 -1.71 -2.65 3.73
CA TYR A 35 -2.74 -2.25 2.77
C TYR A 35 -2.38 -0.96 2.05
N ILE A 36 -2.34 -1.02 0.72
CA ILE A 36 -2.30 0.15 -0.15
C ILE A 36 -3.75 0.40 -0.56
N HIS A 37 -4.38 1.45 -0.04
CA HIS A 37 -5.75 1.78 -0.43
C HIS A 37 -5.76 2.29 -1.87
N LEU A 38 -6.49 1.58 -2.72
CA LEU A 38 -6.70 1.93 -4.13
C LEU A 38 -7.98 2.75 -4.34
N GLY A 39 -8.75 2.96 -3.28
CA GLY A 39 -9.99 3.73 -3.28
C GLY A 39 -11.23 2.84 -3.23
N THR A 40 -12.36 3.41 -3.64
CA THR A 40 -13.66 2.73 -3.64
C THR A 40 -14.06 2.33 -5.06
N LEU A 41 -14.61 1.13 -5.21
CA LEU A 41 -15.12 0.63 -6.48
C LEU A 41 -16.66 0.55 -6.47
N THR A 42 -17.26 0.60 -7.65
CA THR A 42 -18.63 0.12 -7.87
C THR A 42 -18.69 -1.41 -7.82
N ALA A 43 -19.89 -1.98 -7.63
CA ALA A 43 -20.08 -3.42 -7.64
C ALA A 43 -19.61 -4.06 -8.96
N LYS A 44 -19.78 -3.35 -10.08
CA LYS A 44 -19.35 -3.82 -11.41
C LYS A 44 -17.83 -3.84 -11.55
N GLU A 45 -17.15 -2.80 -11.09
CA GLU A 45 -15.69 -2.72 -11.12
C GLU A 45 -15.05 -3.75 -10.18
N CYS A 46 -15.64 -3.97 -9.02
CA CYS A 46 -15.20 -5.01 -8.08
C CYS A 46 -15.23 -6.40 -8.72
N LYS A 47 -16.35 -6.78 -9.38
CA LYS A 47 -16.45 -8.06 -10.10
C LYS A 47 -15.40 -8.18 -11.20
N ALA A 48 -15.18 -7.11 -11.96
CA ALA A 48 -14.15 -7.09 -13.00
C ALA A 48 -12.74 -7.29 -12.44
N VAL A 49 -12.44 -6.75 -11.25
CA VAL A 49 -11.15 -6.98 -10.57
C VAL A 49 -11.04 -8.44 -10.13
N LEU A 50 -12.08 -9.01 -9.52
CA LEU A 50 -12.08 -10.41 -9.09
C LEU A 50 -11.90 -11.39 -10.24
N GLU A 51 -12.53 -11.12 -11.38
CA GLU A 51 -12.43 -11.92 -12.60
C GLU A 51 -11.12 -11.68 -13.39
N SER A 52 -10.32 -10.68 -13.00
CA SER A 52 -9.10 -10.33 -13.72
C SER A 52 -7.95 -11.33 -13.42
N PRO A 53 -7.03 -11.57 -14.37
CA PRO A 53 -5.81 -12.34 -14.09
C PRO A 53 -4.90 -11.71 -13.01
N VAL A 54 -5.12 -10.43 -12.69
CA VAL A 54 -4.37 -9.69 -11.68
C VAL A 54 -4.76 -10.16 -10.27
N SER A 55 -6.04 -10.44 -10.01
CA SER A 55 -6.49 -11.00 -8.71
C SER A 55 -5.92 -12.39 -8.43
N ALA A 56 -5.54 -13.13 -9.46
CA ALA A 56 -4.89 -14.44 -9.32
C ALA A 56 -3.40 -14.34 -8.92
N SER A 57 -2.73 -13.23 -9.25
CA SER A 57 -1.30 -13.03 -8.99
C SER A 57 -1.01 -12.08 -7.84
N GLN A 58 -2.02 -11.38 -7.35
CA GLN A 58 -1.90 -10.32 -6.34
C GLN A 58 -2.94 -10.51 -5.25
N GLN A 59 -2.55 -10.25 -4.01
CA GLN A 59 -3.50 -10.28 -2.89
C GLN A 59 -4.21 -8.93 -2.79
N PHE A 60 -5.53 -8.98 -2.72
CA PHE A 60 -6.38 -7.83 -2.50
C PHE A 60 -7.17 -8.00 -1.21
N ALA A 61 -7.48 -6.88 -0.57
CA ALA A 61 -8.46 -6.82 0.48
C ALA A 61 -9.61 -5.93 0.05
N PHE A 62 -10.81 -6.40 0.33
CA PHE A 62 -12.06 -5.70 0.07
C PHE A 62 -12.67 -5.37 1.43
N ASP A 63 -12.90 -4.08 1.69
CA ASP A 63 -13.28 -3.55 3.00
C ASP A 63 -12.37 -4.03 4.15
N GLY A 64 -11.07 -4.09 3.87
CA GLY A 64 -10.05 -4.52 4.82
C GLY A 64 -10.01 -6.03 5.07
N ARG A 65 -10.84 -6.82 4.40
CA ARG A 65 -10.84 -8.28 4.50
C ARG A 65 -10.08 -8.88 3.33
N ILE A 66 -9.05 -9.66 3.64
CA ILE A 66 -8.36 -10.51 2.67
C ILE A 66 -9.24 -11.74 2.48
N LEU A 67 -10.08 -11.71 1.45
CA LEU A 67 -11.01 -12.80 1.17
C LEU A 67 -10.55 -13.60 -0.03
N VAL A 68 -10.97 -14.86 -0.08
CA VAL A 68 -10.92 -15.68 -1.29
C VAL A 68 -11.81 -14.98 -2.33
N PRO A 69 -11.38 -14.86 -3.60
CA PRO A 69 -12.13 -14.12 -4.60
C PRO A 69 -13.51 -14.73 -4.82
N ASP A 70 -14.54 -14.10 -4.27
CA ASP A 70 -15.96 -14.41 -4.48
C ASP A 70 -16.71 -13.12 -4.82
N ALA A 71 -17.48 -13.14 -5.92
CA ALA A 71 -18.26 -12.01 -6.40
C ALA A 71 -19.36 -11.56 -5.43
N SER A 72 -19.72 -12.39 -4.43
CA SER A 72 -20.71 -12.06 -3.39
C SER A 72 -20.28 -10.91 -2.47
N ILE A 73 -18.97 -10.59 -2.43
CA ILE A 73 -18.43 -9.51 -1.60
C ILE A 73 -18.65 -8.13 -2.22
N CYS A 74 -18.92 -8.05 -3.53
CA CYS A 74 -18.95 -6.80 -4.27
C CYS A 74 -20.24 -6.01 -4.05
N HIS A 75 -20.11 -4.80 -3.52
CA HIS A 75 -21.17 -3.79 -3.46
C HIS A 75 -20.63 -2.42 -3.88
N ASP A 76 -21.52 -1.47 -4.12
CA ASP A 76 -21.10 -0.10 -4.42
C ASP A 76 -20.41 0.53 -3.21
N GLY A 77 -19.31 1.24 -3.47
CA GLY A 77 -18.50 1.90 -2.44
C GLY A 77 -17.52 0.97 -1.73
N ILE A 78 -17.35 -0.27 -2.20
CA ILE A 78 -16.41 -1.23 -1.60
C ILE A 78 -14.99 -0.70 -1.65
N LYS A 79 -14.29 -0.70 -0.52
CA LYS A 79 -12.91 -0.23 -0.42
C LYS A 79 -11.97 -1.32 -0.89
N LEU A 80 -11.24 -1.05 -1.97
CA LEU A 80 -10.21 -1.95 -2.45
C LEU A 80 -8.85 -1.53 -1.88
N ALA A 81 -8.14 -2.49 -1.32
CA ALA A 81 -6.75 -2.35 -0.96
C ALA A 81 -5.90 -3.45 -1.59
N PHE A 82 -4.72 -3.07 -2.07
CA PHE A 82 -3.69 -4.03 -2.45
C PHE A 82 -2.90 -4.47 -1.22
N VAL A 83 -2.65 -5.77 -1.11
CA VAL A 83 -1.86 -6.36 -0.02
C VAL A 83 -0.43 -6.62 -0.50
N ARG A 84 0.54 -5.82 -0.01
CA ARG A 84 1.98 -6.04 -0.28
C ARG A 84 2.61 -6.84 0.86
N LYS A 85 3.42 -7.84 0.49
CA LYS A 85 4.39 -8.47 1.40
C LYS A 85 5.81 -7.92 1.22
N GLU A 86 6.12 -7.41 0.04
CA GLU A 86 7.42 -6.84 -0.32
C GLU A 86 7.41 -5.32 -0.24
N ALA A 87 8.51 -4.75 0.27
CA ALA A 87 8.72 -3.31 0.37
C ALA A 87 8.81 -2.65 -1.01
N VAL A 88 8.13 -1.52 -1.16
CA VAL A 88 8.17 -0.63 -2.32
C VAL A 88 8.56 0.77 -1.88
N VAL A 89 9.21 1.52 -2.78
CA VAL A 89 9.53 2.93 -2.58
C VAL A 89 8.58 3.77 -3.43
N ARG A 90 7.98 4.81 -2.84
CA ARG A 90 7.02 5.69 -3.51
C ARG A 90 7.19 7.12 -3.07
N THR A 91 7.01 8.05 -4.01
CA THR A 91 6.85 9.46 -3.67
C THR A 91 5.40 9.73 -3.32
N THR A 92 5.18 10.26 -2.12
CA THR A 92 3.88 10.70 -1.59
C THR A 92 3.91 12.21 -1.42
N LYS A 93 2.77 12.81 -1.06
CA LYS A 93 2.70 14.22 -0.67
C LYS A 93 3.62 14.57 0.52
N ASP A 94 3.92 13.59 1.37
CA ASP A 94 4.69 13.76 2.60
C ASP A 94 6.19 13.48 2.38
N GLY A 95 6.58 12.98 1.19
CA GLY A 95 7.96 12.69 0.81
C GLY A 95 8.15 11.33 0.15
N VAL A 96 9.40 10.86 0.07
CA VAL A 96 9.74 9.53 -0.45
C VAL A 96 9.59 8.48 0.64
N THR A 97 8.56 7.64 0.54
CA THR A 97 8.17 6.61 1.49
C THR A 97 8.57 5.22 1.03
N THR A 98 9.25 4.48 1.90
CA THR A 98 9.52 3.04 1.75
C THR A 98 8.62 2.23 2.68
N TRP A 99 7.89 1.26 2.13
CA TRP A 99 6.90 0.45 2.86
C TRP A 99 6.44 -0.78 2.03
N PRO A 100 5.99 -1.90 2.62
CA PRO A 100 5.99 -2.19 4.05
C PRO A 100 7.34 -2.73 4.52
N LEU A 101 7.76 -2.28 5.71
CA LEU A 101 8.97 -2.74 6.36
C LEU A 101 8.64 -3.50 7.64
N GLY A 102 9.14 -4.73 7.75
CA GLY A 102 9.20 -5.41 9.03
C GLY A 102 10.07 -4.63 10.03
N LYS A 103 9.98 -4.94 11.33
CA LYS A 103 10.70 -4.20 12.38
C LYS A 103 12.18 -4.01 12.09
N LYS A 104 12.89 -5.10 11.76
CA LYS A 104 14.34 -5.08 11.49
C LYS A 104 14.69 -4.19 10.28
N ASP A 105 13.93 -4.31 9.19
CA ASP A 105 14.16 -3.53 7.99
C ASP A 105 13.79 -2.05 8.19
N CYS A 106 12.74 -1.79 8.97
CA CYS A 106 12.38 -0.43 9.38
C CYS A 106 13.53 0.23 10.12
N THR A 107 14.07 -0.42 11.16
CA THR A 107 15.19 0.14 11.94
C THR A 107 16.39 0.39 11.05
N LYS A 108 16.75 -0.58 10.20
CA LYS A 108 17.88 -0.44 9.28
C LYS A 108 17.72 0.72 8.30
N VAL A 109 16.54 0.84 7.67
CA VAL A 109 16.27 1.89 6.68
C VAL A 109 16.19 3.26 7.36
N ALA A 110 15.43 3.40 8.45
CA ALA A 110 15.27 4.66 9.16
C ALA A 110 16.60 5.18 9.72
N THR A 111 17.41 4.33 10.35
CA THR A 111 18.74 4.73 10.86
C THR A 111 19.65 5.21 9.73
N ARG A 112 19.70 4.50 8.60
CA ARG A 112 20.49 4.93 7.44
C ARG A 112 19.99 6.26 6.86
N MET A 113 18.68 6.45 6.79
CA MET A 113 18.11 7.69 6.25
C MET A 113 18.42 8.88 7.18
N LEU A 114 18.43 8.69 8.50
CA LEU A 114 18.82 9.72 9.48
C LEU A 114 20.26 10.23 9.33
N GLU A 115 21.16 9.42 8.77
CA GLU A 115 22.55 9.83 8.50
C GLU A 115 22.62 10.90 7.40
N THR A 116 21.68 10.85 6.46
CA THR A 116 21.70 11.67 5.23
C THR A 116 20.58 12.72 5.19
N HIS A 117 19.47 12.48 5.89
CA HIS A 117 18.28 13.31 5.90
C HIS A 117 17.73 13.43 7.33
N ARG A 118 17.46 14.64 7.79
CA ARG A 118 16.81 14.89 9.09
C ARG A 118 15.78 16.01 8.97
N PRO A 119 14.55 15.83 9.48
CA PRO A 119 14.00 14.62 10.09
C PRO A 119 13.66 13.52 9.05
N VAL A 120 13.53 12.28 9.50
CA VAL A 120 12.79 11.24 8.77
C VAL A 120 11.47 10.97 9.48
N GLN A 121 10.45 10.55 8.76
CA GLN A 121 9.19 10.14 9.37
C GLN A 121 9.10 8.62 9.42
N VAL A 122 8.88 8.06 10.60
CA VAL A 122 8.57 6.64 10.77
C VAL A 122 7.12 6.52 11.19
N ASN A 123 6.30 5.85 10.39
CA ASN A 123 4.86 5.71 10.61
C ASN A 123 4.11 7.05 10.78
N GLY A 124 4.61 8.12 10.13
CA GLY A 124 4.08 9.49 10.25
C GLY A 124 4.63 10.27 11.44
N THR A 125 5.40 9.65 12.33
CA THR A 125 6.07 10.33 13.45
C THR A 125 7.43 10.85 13.00
N ASN A 126 7.71 12.13 13.24
CA ASN A 126 9.03 12.70 13.00
C ASN A 126 10.06 12.10 13.95
N VAL A 127 11.13 11.55 13.39
CA VAL A 127 12.29 10.99 14.07
C VAL A 127 13.51 11.82 13.67
N THR A 128 14.22 12.35 14.67
CA THR A 128 15.40 13.21 14.49
C THR A 128 16.68 12.59 15.06
N SER A 129 16.55 11.51 15.83
CA SER A 129 17.66 10.81 16.48
C SER A 129 17.55 9.29 16.29
N PRO A 130 18.67 8.57 16.06
CA PRO A 130 18.68 7.12 15.94
C PRO A 130 18.08 6.38 17.15
N GLU A 131 18.21 6.94 18.36
CA GLU A 131 17.70 6.34 19.60
C GLU A 131 16.17 6.17 19.60
N LEU A 132 15.46 7.00 18.84
CA LEU A 132 14.00 6.95 18.73
C LEU A 132 13.53 5.96 17.67
N VAL A 133 14.41 5.47 16.80
CA VAL A 133 14.04 4.64 15.65
C VAL A 133 13.43 3.31 16.10
N GLU A 134 14.06 2.61 17.02
CA GLU A 134 13.63 1.27 17.43
C GLU A 134 12.23 1.29 18.07
N ALA A 135 11.98 2.28 18.93
CA ALA A 135 10.67 2.50 19.53
C ALA A 135 9.59 2.86 18.49
N THR A 136 9.97 3.61 17.44
CA THR A 136 9.03 4.05 16.40
C THR A 136 8.77 2.96 15.35
N CYS A 137 9.73 2.05 15.13
CA CYS A 137 9.63 0.85 14.30
C CYS A 137 8.93 -0.32 15.03
N SER A 138 7.86 -0.03 15.76
CA SER A 138 7.19 -0.99 16.65
C SER A 138 6.12 -1.84 15.96
N LYS A 139 5.73 -1.50 14.72
CA LYS A 139 4.67 -2.21 13.99
C LYS A 139 5.21 -3.43 13.26
N LEU A 140 4.33 -4.37 12.92
CA LEU A 140 4.69 -5.49 12.03
C LEU A 140 4.82 -5.06 10.57
N SER A 141 4.23 -3.91 10.22
CA SER A 141 4.39 -3.21 8.96
C SER A 141 4.63 -1.73 9.24
N ASN A 142 5.81 -1.24 8.90
CA ASN A 142 6.22 0.14 9.14
C ASN A 142 6.46 0.86 7.82
N ALA A 143 6.24 2.17 7.84
CA ALA A 143 6.60 3.08 6.76
C ALA A 143 7.75 3.98 7.21
N VAL A 144 8.73 4.21 6.33
CA VAL A 144 9.78 5.21 6.54
C VAL A 144 9.69 6.22 5.39
N THR A 145 9.46 7.48 5.70
CA THR A 145 9.35 8.58 4.74
C THR A 145 10.51 9.56 4.94
N VAL A 146 11.19 9.90 3.86
CA VAL A 146 12.11 11.04 3.80
C VAL A 146 11.33 12.22 3.23
N PRO A 147 11.06 13.28 4.01
CA PRO A 147 10.39 14.48 3.52
C PRO A 147 11.17 15.10 2.34
N LEU A 148 10.44 15.61 1.34
CA LEU A 148 11.02 16.35 0.21
C LEU A 148 11.34 17.79 0.60
#